data_AF-A0A8T1RC51-F1
#
_entry.id   AF-A0A8T1RC51-F1
#
_cell.length_a   1.000
_cell.length_b   1.000
_cell.length_c   1.000
_cell.angle_alpha   90.00
_cell.angle_beta   90.00
_cell.angle_gamma   90.00
#
_symmetry.space_group_name_H-M   'P 1'
#
loop_
_entity.id
_entity.type
_entity.pdbx_description
1 polymer ?
#
loop_
_entity_poly.entity_id
_entity_poly.type
_entity_poly.pdbx_seq_one_letter_code
_entity_poly.pdbx_strand_id
1 'polypeptide(L)'
;MAPQQSERKPSTTDSVKTGMTMTEKILARASEKTQFIPGENVWVNIGVLMTHDVCGPGSIGIFKKEFGENAKVWDREKIVIIPDHYIFTSDERANRNVDILRDFCMEQNIKYFYDIKDLGNFKANPDYKGVCHIALAQEGRSRPGEISSFIKYIAKSINNSCHFCALKFQCC
;
A
#
# COMPACT_ATOMS: atom_id res chain seq x y z
N MET A 1 -21.91 38.59 0.52
CA MET A 1 -22.80 37.42 0.31
C MET A 1 -21.99 36.17 0.60
N ALA A 2 -22.29 35.46 1.69
CA ALA A 2 -21.60 34.21 2.00
C ALA A 2 -22.05 33.10 1.02
N PRO A 3 -21.15 32.21 0.57
CA PRO A 3 -21.54 31.09 -0.29
C PRO A 3 -22.48 30.17 0.50
N GLN A 4 -23.63 29.84 -0.08
CA GLN A 4 -24.54 28.85 0.51
C GLN A 4 -23.82 27.49 0.59
N GLN A 5 -23.67 26.98 1.80
CA GLN A 5 -23.22 25.61 2.04
C GLN A 5 -24.29 24.68 1.45
N SER A 6 -23.96 23.94 0.39
CA SER A 6 -24.80 22.84 -0.06
C SER A 6 -24.80 21.79 1.05
N GLU A 7 -25.93 21.62 1.74
CA GLU A 7 -26.11 20.51 2.68
C GLU A 7 -25.78 19.20 1.97
N ARG A 8 -24.73 18.51 2.44
CA ARG A 8 -24.46 17.14 2.02
C ARG A 8 -25.60 16.28 2.55
N LYS A 9 -26.50 15.86 1.67
CA LYS A 9 -27.46 14.81 1.99
C LYS A 9 -26.68 13.59 2.49
N PRO A 10 -26.96 13.05 3.69
CA PRO A 10 -26.36 11.80 4.12
C PRO A 10 -26.61 10.76 3.04
N SER A 11 -25.59 9.99 2.65
CA SER A 11 -25.81 8.83 1.80
C SER A 11 -26.74 7.90 2.59
N THR A 12 -28.01 7.83 2.20
CA THR A 12 -28.95 6.88 2.75
C THR A 12 -28.47 5.51 2.28
N THR A 13 -27.72 4.80 3.12
CA THR A 13 -27.74 3.35 3.07
C THR A 13 -29.18 2.97 3.38
N ASP A 14 -29.90 2.50 2.37
CA ASP A 14 -31.17 1.80 2.53
C ASP A 14 -31.07 0.85 3.74
N SER A 15 -32.18 0.70 4.47
CA SER A 15 -32.23 -0.02 5.75
C SER A 15 -31.27 -1.21 5.74
N VAL A 16 -30.17 -1.12 6.49
CA VAL A 16 -29.24 -2.24 6.56
C VAL A 16 -30.01 -3.33 7.29
N LYS A 17 -30.57 -4.30 6.54
CA LYS A 17 -31.44 -5.36 7.09
C LYS A 17 -30.68 -6.25 8.09
N THR A 18 -29.36 -6.09 8.18
CA THR A 18 -28.45 -6.81 9.07
C THR A 18 -27.31 -5.86 9.49
N GLY A 19 -27.09 -5.65 10.78
CA GLY A 19 -26.02 -4.75 11.25
C GLY A 19 -24.63 -5.25 10.84
N MET A 20 -23.83 -4.38 10.22
CA MET A 20 -22.41 -4.65 9.90
C MET A 20 -21.47 -3.86 10.81
N THR A 21 -20.36 -4.49 11.20
CA THR A 21 -19.23 -3.85 11.88
C THR A 21 -18.53 -2.84 10.97
N MET A 22 -17.68 -1.98 11.54
CA MET A 22 -16.90 -1.02 10.75
C MET A 22 -15.99 -1.72 9.73
N THR A 23 -15.34 -2.83 10.13
CA THR A 23 -14.48 -3.63 9.25
C THR A 23 -15.27 -4.23 8.10
N GLU A 24 -16.43 -4.83 8.37
CA GLU A 24 -17.32 -5.39 7.35
C GLU A 24 -17.78 -4.34 6.34
N LYS A 25 -18.14 -3.14 6.80
CA LYS A 25 -18.51 -2.02 5.92
C LYS A 25 -17.37 -1.58 5.02
N ILE A 26 -16.15 -1.52 5.54
CA ILE A 26 -14.96 -1.14 4.77
C ILE A 26 -14.64 -2.22 3.72
N LEU A 27 -14.66 -3.50 4.11
CA LEU A 27 -14.40 -4.62 3.22
C LEU A 27 -15.49 -4.77 2.14
N ALA A 28 -16.77 -4.63 2.50
CA ALA A 28 -17.88 -4.65 1.55
C ALA A 28 -17.72 -3.52 0.52
N ARG A 29 -17.47 -2.28 0.98
CA ARG A 29 -17.23 -1.13 0.10
C ARG A 29 -16.04 -1.34 -0.82
N ALA A 30 -14.91 -1.82 -0.28
CA ALA A 30 -13.69 -2.02 -1.06
C ALA A 30 -13.75 -3.21 -2.03
N SER A 31 -14.69 -4.12 -1.84
CA SER A 31 -14.98 -5.25 -2.74
C SER A 31 -16.19 -5.02 -3.65
N GLU A 32 -16.73 -3.80 -3.66
CA GLU A 32 -17.93 -3.42 -4.45
C GLU A 32 -19.17 -4.28 -4.13
N LYS A 33 -19.26 -4.78 -2.88
CA LYS A 33 -20.39 -5.55 -2.37
C LYS A 33 -21.26 -4.70 -1.45
N THR A 34 -22.55 -5.06 -1.37
CA THR A 34 -23.51 -4.43 -0.45
C THR A 34 -23.41 -4.96 0.98
N GLN A 35 -22.84 -6.16 1.16
CA GLN A 35 -22.65 -6.82 2.44
C GLN A 35 -21.38 -7.67 2.44
N PHE A 36 -20.81 -7.88 3.63
CA PHE A 36 -19.70 -8.81 3.87
C PHE A 36 -20.10 -9.84 4.93
N ILE A 37 -19.82 -11.11 4.67
CA ILE A 37 -20.09 -12.23 5.58
C ILE A 37 -18.77 -12.76 6.14
N PRO A 38 -18.56 -12.74 7.47
CA PRO A 38 -17.36 -13.31 8.07
C PRO A 38 -17.07 -14.74 7.58
N GLY A 39 -15.81 -15.00 7.22
CA GLY A 39 -15.37 -16.27 6.65
C GLY A 39 -15.42 -16.36 5.12
N GLU A 40 -16.02 -15.37 4.42
CA GLU A 40 -15.98 -15.32 2.96
C GLU A 40 -14.62 -14.79 2.43
N ASN A 41 -14.24 -15.20 1.23
CA ASN A 41 -13.09 -14.63 0.53
C ASN A 41 -13.56 -13.56 -0.46
N VAL A 42 -12.99 -12.36 -0.35
CA VAL A 42 -13.27 -11.25 -1.28
C VAL A 42 -12.00 -10.72 -1.94
N TRP A 43 -12.17 -10.17 -3.13
CA TRP A 43 -11.17 -9.34 -3.79
C TRP A 43 -11.48 -7.88 -3.42
N VAL A 44 -10.48 -7.16 -2.91
CA VAL A 44 -10.63 -5.76 -2.52
C VAL A 44 -9.70 -4.88 -3.35
N ASN A 45 -10.14 -3.67 -3.64
CA ASN A 45 -9.28 -2.62 -4.18
C ASN A 45 -8.47 -1.99 -3.05
N ILE A 46 -7.15 -2.11 -3.12
CA ILE A 46 -6.24 -1.55 -2.12
C ILE A 46 -6.04 -0.06 -2.38
N GLY A 47 -6.18 0.73 -1.30
CA GLY A 47 -5.95 2.17 -1.33
C GLY A 47 -4.47 2.49 -1.34
N VAL A 48 -3.70 1.88 -0.43
CA VAL A 48 -2.25 2.05 -0.30
C VAL A 48 -1.58 0.72 -0.01
N LEU A 49 -0.45 0.45 -0.67
CA LEU A 49 0.47 -0.61 -0.31
C LEU A 49 1.75 0.03 0.20
N MET A 50 2.18 -0.37 1.38
CA MET A 50 3.49 -0.02 1.90
C MET A 50 4.39 -1.25 1.96
N THR A 51 5.67 -1.07 1.65
CA THR A 51 6.70 -2.07 1.94
C THR A 51 8.01 -1.39 2.36
N HIS A 52 8.96 -2.18 2.83
CA HIS A 52 10.23 -1.75 3.39
C HIS A 52 11.33 -2.77 3.09
N ASP A 53 12.57 -2.46 3.46
CA ASP A 53 13.81 -3.20 3.18
C ASP A 53 13.88 -4.65 3.69
N VAL A 54 13.03 -5.04 4.63
CA VAL A 54 12.94 -6.44 5.09
C VAL A 54 12.10 -7.30 4.15
N CYS A 55 10.92 -6.83 3.75
CA CYS A 55 9.95 -7.64 2.98
C CYS A 55 9.92 -7.30 1.49
N GLY A 56 10.25 -6.07 1.13
CA GLY A 56 10.11 -5.53 -0.21
C GLY A 56 10.91 -6.27 -1.28
N PRO A 57 12.21 -6.59 -1.08
CA PRO A 57 12.99 -7.34 -2.07
C PRO A 57 12.36 -8.69 -2.44
N GLY A 58 11.84 -9.43 -1.45
CA GLY A 58 11.14 -10.69 -1.66
C GLY A 58 9.84 -10.49 -2.45
N SER A 59 9.05 -9.48 -2.10
CA SER A 59 7.81 -9.13 -2.81
C SER A 59 8.07 -8.69 -4.26
N ILE A 60 9.14 -7.92 -4.51
CA ILE A 60 9.55 -7.48 -5.85
C ILE A 60 10.01 -8.67 -6.69
N GLY A 61 10.78 -9.59 -6.12
CA GLY A 61 11.20 -10.81 -6.82
C GLY A 61 10.03 -11.66 -7.26
N ILE A 62 9.01 -11.82 -6.40
CA ILE A 62 7.76 -12.51 -6.77
C ILE A 62 7.00 -11.73 -7.84
N PHE A 63 6.90 -10.39 -7.72
CA PHE A 63 6.25 -9.57 -8.73
C PHE A 63 6.88 -9.74 -10.11
N LYS A 64 8.21 -9.67 -10.22
CA LYS A 64 8.92 -9.87 -11.48
C LYS A 64 8.78 -11.30 -12.01
N LYS A 65 8.79 -12.31 -11.14
CA LYS A 65 8.59 -13.71 -11.51
C LYS A 65 7.19 -13.98 -12.07
N GLU A 66 6.15 -13.46 -11.43
CA GLU A 66 4.75 -13.77 -11.78
C GLU A 66 4.22 -12.88 -12.91
N PHE A 67 4.70 -11.64 -13.04
CA PHE A 67 4.20 -10.66 -14.02
C PHE A 67 5.21 -10.33 -15.13
N GLY A 68 6.46 -10.79 -14.99
CA GLY A 68 7.56 -10.53 -15.92
C GLY A 68 8.47 -9.38 -15.47
N GLU A 69 9.71 -9.38 -15.97
CA GLU A 69 10.74 -8.39 -15.61
C GLU A 69 10.35 -6.95 -15.96
N ASN A 70 9.56 -6.77 -17.02
CA ASN A 70 9.11 -5.44 -17.49
C ASN A 70 7.72 -5.05 -16.97
N ALA A 71 7.17 -5.81 -16.02
CA ALA A 71 5.85 -5.54 -15.47
C ALA A 71 5.78 -4.16 -14.82
N LYS A 72 4.63 -3.49 -14.98
CA LYS A 72 4.37 -2.20 -14.33
C LYS A 72 3.41 -2.34 -13.16
N VAL A 73 3.71 -1.58 -12.11
CA VAL A 73 2.84 -1.46 -10.94
C VAL A 73 1.48 -0.87 -11.33
N TRP A 74 0.42 -1.25 -10.62
CA TRP A 74 -0.95 -0.82 -10.96
C TRP A 74 -1.15 0.69 -10.81
N ASP A 75 -0.51 1.28 -9.79
CA ASP A 75 -0.58 2.69 -9.49
C ASP A 75 0.66 3.11 -8.68
N ARG A 76 1.56 3.85 -9.33
CA ARG A 76 2.79 4.37 -8.74
C ARG A 76 2.56 5.38 -7.60
N GLU A 77 1.35 5.91 -7.46
CA GLU A 77 0.96 6.81 -6.37
C GLU A 77 0.31 6.09 -5.17
N LYS A 78 0.01 4.79 -5.31
CA LYS A 78 -0.53 3.97 -4.21
C LYS A 78 0.52 3.08 -3.57
N ILE A 79 1.74 3.09 -4.09
CA ILE A 79 2.87 2.36 -3.53
C ILE A 79 3.73 3.32 -2.71
N VAL A 80 3.99 2.94 -1.48
CA VAL A 80 4.85 3.66 -0.54
C VAL A 80 6.00 2.73 -0.15
N ILE A 81 7.24 3.20 -0.31
CA ILE A 81 8.43 2.42 0.03
C ILE A 81 9.26 3.20 1.03
N ILE A 82 9.50 2.61 2.20
CA ILE A 82 10.21 3.24 3.32
C ILE A 82 11.29 2.28 3.82
N PRO A 83 12.56 2.42 3.41
CA PRO A 83 13.64 1.62 3.98
C PRO A 83 14.00 2.16 5.36
N ASP A 84 13.58 1.50 6.44
CA ASP A 84 13.82 1.96 7.82
C ASP A 84 14.56 0.96 8.73
N HIS A 85 14.68 -0.32 8.35
CA HIS A 85 15.26 -1.35 9.22
C HIS A 85 16.77 -1.51 9.01
N TYR A 86 17.22 -1.44 7.77
CA TYR A 86 18.59 -1.74 7.33
C TYR A 86 19.34 -0.52 6.81
N ILE A 87 18.65 0.60 6.60
CA ILE A 87 19.21 1.80 5.96
C ILE A 87 20.44 2.41 6.65
N PHE A 88 20.57 2.22 7.97
CA PHE A 88 21.69 2.71 8.78
C PHE A 88 22.65 1.60 9.23
N THR A 89 22.55 0.41 8.64
CA THR A 89 23.39 -0.72 9.01
C THR A 89 24.67 -0.75 8.20
N SER A 90 25.75 -1.27 8.80
CA SER A 90 27.03 -1.48 8.12
C SER A 90 27.13 -2.84 7.42
N ASP A 91 26.08 -3.66 7.45
CA ASP A 91 26.07 -4.99 6.82
C ASP A 91 25.79 -4.85 5.32
N GLU A 92 26.74 -5.28 4.50
CA GLU A 92 26.64 -5.27 3.05
C GLU A 92 25.43 -6.06 2.55
N ARG A 93 25.05 -7.16 3.21
CA ARG A 93 23.89 -7.97 2.82
C ARG A 93 22.59 -7.22 3.05
N ALA A 94 22.52 -6.46 4.13
CA ALA A 94 21.36 -5.65 4.47
C ALA A 94 21.24 -4.44 3.53
N ASN A 95 22.37 -3.82 3.17
CA ASN A 95 22.41 -2.72 2.21
C ASN A 95 21.97 -3.14 0.80
N ARG A 96 22.30 -4.37 0.37
CA ARG A 96 21.81 -4.93 -0.89
C ARG A 96 20.28 -4.91 -1.01
N ASN A 97 19.56 -5.15 0.09
CA ASN A 97 18.10 -5.09 0.08
C ASN A 97 17.58 -3.68 -0.22
N VAL A 98 18.23 -2.67 0.35
CA VAL A 98 17.90 -1.27 0.10
C VAL A 98 18.19 -0.91 -1.35
N ASP A 99 19.30 -1.38 -1.92
CA ASP A 99 19.63 -1.14 -3.33
C ASP A 99 18.60 -1.74 -4.28
N ILE A 100 18.12 -2.96 -4.01
CA ILE A 100 17.01 -3.57 -4.77
C ILE A 100 15.75 -2.70 -4.73
N LEU A 101 15.44 -2.09 -3.58
CA LEU A 101 14.31 -1.16 -3.48
C LEU A 101 14.54 0.11 -4.31
N ARG A 102 15.75 0.70 -4.24
CA ARG A 102 16.12 1.89 -5.02
C ARG A 102 15.94 1.63 -6.52
N ASP A 103 16.49 0.52 -7.00
CA ASP A 103 16.41 0.13 -8.41
C ASP A 103 14.96 -0.02 -8.85
N PHE A 104 14.14 -0.71 -8.05
CA PHE A 104 12.71 -0.87 -8.34
C PHE A 104 11.95 0.46 -8.33
N CYS A 105 12.22 1.33 -7.35
CA CYS A 105 11.61 2.65 -7.25
C CYS A 105 11.92 3.52 -8.48
N MET A 106 13.16 3.49 -8.96
CA MET A 106 13.60 4.20 -10.16
C MET A 106 12.95 3.62 -11.42
N GLU A 107 12.98 2.28 -11.58
CA GLU A 107 12.43 1.56 -12.73
C GLU A 107 10.91 1.77 -12.91
N GLN A 108 10.19 1.83 -11.79
CA GLN A 108 8.73 2.00 -11.74
C GLN A 108 8.29 3.46 -11.57
N ASN A 109 9.24 4.38 -11.36
CA ASN A 109 9.00 5.80 -11.09
C ASN A 109 8.00 6.02 -9.93
N ILE A 110 8.28 5.34 -8.80
CA ILE A 110 7.47 5.40 -7.59
C ILE A 110 7.57 6.80 -6.97
N LYS A 111 6.42 7.41 -6.71
CA LYS A 111 6.34 8.79 -6.20
C LYS A 111 6.69 8.88 -4.71
N TYR A 112 6.32 7.87 -3.92
CA TYR A 112 6.45 7.88 -2.46
C TYR A 112 7.55 6.93 -2.01
N PHE A 113 8.78 7.28 -2.36
CA PHE A 113 9.99 6.60 -1.91
C PHE A 113 10.75 7.50 -0.93
N TYR A 114 10.84 7.10 0.33
CA TYR A 114 11.40 7.92 1.42
C TYR A 114 12.75 7.40 1.87
N ASP A 115 13.76 7.57 1.02
CA ASP A 115 15.15 7.14 1.25
C ASP A 115 16.07 8.31 1.61
N ILE A 116 17.26 8.01 2.12
CA ILE A 116 18.32 8.99 2.32
C ILE A 116 18.93 9.40 0.96
N LYS A 117 19.15 10.70 0.77
CA LYS A 117 19.76 11.23 -0.46
C LYS A 117 21.30 11.23 -0.43
N ASP A 118 21.89 11.29 0.76
CA ASP A 118 23.34 11.33 0.95
C ASP A 118 23.84 9.97 1.46
N LEU A 119 24.38 9.18 0.53
CA LEU A 119 24.96 7.85 0.82
C LEU A 119 26.41 7.94 1.30
N GLY A 120 27.02 9.14 1.33
CA GLY A 120 28.41 9.31 1.74
C GLY A 120 28.61 9.31 3.26
N ASN A 121 27.57 9.70 4.01
CA ASN A 121 27.62 9.75 5.47
C ASN A 121 26.54 8.93 6.19
N PHE A 122 25.60 8.34 5.44
CA PHE A 122 24.47 7.55 5.96
C PHE A 122 23.74 8.24 7.11
N LYS A 123 23.58 9.56 7.05
CA LYS A 123 22.79 10.32 8.03
C LYS A 123 21.36 10.51 7.54
N ALA A 124 20.45 10.62 8.50
CA ALA A 124 19.06 10.97 8.20
C ALA A 124 19.01 12.36 7.56
N ASN A 125 18.53 12.42 6.32
CA ASN A 125 18.31 13.65 5.57
C ASN A 125 16.86 14.14 5.75
N PRO A 126 16.53 15.40 5.40
CA PRO A 126 15.19 15.96 5.60
C PRO A 126 14.08 15.18 4.89
N ASP A 127 14.41 14.47 3.82
CA ASP A 127 13.47 13.66 3.03
C ASP A 127 13.19 12.28 3.65
N TYR A 128 14.05 11.80 4.56
CA TYR A 128 13.86 10.53 5.25
C TYR A 128 12.79 10.68 6.34
N LYS A 129 11.83 9.75 6.36
CA LYS A 129 10.64 9.85 7.21
C LYS A 129 10.66 8.97 8.46
N GLY A 130 11.73 8.21 8.68
CA GLY A 130 11.88 7.36 9.86
C GLY A 130 11.03 6.09 9.78
N VAL A 131 10.53 5.65 10.94
CA VAL A 131 9.85 4.36 11.10
C VAL A 131 8.61 4.27 10.20
N CYS A 132 8.52 3.20 9.44
CA CYS A 132 7.60 3.05 8.31
C CYS A 132 6.12 3.23 8.69
N HIS A 133 5.66 2.70 9.83
CA HIS A 133 4.27 2.84 10.29
C HIS A 133 3.92 4.27 10.72
N ILE A 134 4.89 5.00 11.28
CA ILE A 134 4.72 6.39 11.72
C ILE A 134 4.74 7.31 10.50
N ALA A 135 5.75 7.14 9.64
CA ALA A 135 5.89 7.87 8.40
C ALA A 135 4.65 7.75 7.51
N LEU A 136 4.10 6.54 7.36
CA LEU A 136 2.90 6.32 6.56
C LEU A 136 1.70 7.15 7.08
N ALA A 137 1.51 7.21 8.40
CA ALA A 137 0.45 7.99 9.01
C ALA A 137 0.69 9.51 8.89
N GLN A 138 1.91 9.96 9.16
CA GLN A 138 2.29 11.38 9.11
C GLN A 138 2.19 11.96 7.69
N GLU A 139 2.52 11.17 6.67
CA GLU A 139 2.42 11.56 5.26
C GLU A 139 0.97 11.43 4.70
N GLY A 140 -0.01 11.19 5.58
CA GLY A 140 -1.44 11.20 5.22
C GLY A 140 -1.87 10.03 4.34
N ARG A 141 -1.15 8.89 4.43
CA ARG A 141 -1.39 7.67 3.64
C ARG A 141 -2.24 6.62 4.35
N SER A 142 -2.69 6.93 5.56
CA SER A 142 -3.60 6.11 6.36
C SER A 142 -4.94 6.84 6.53
N ARG A 143 -5.74 6.90 5.46
CA ARG A 143 -7.00 7.66 5.48
C ARG A 143 -8.16 6.79 6.01
N PRO A 144 -9.11 7.37 6.76
CA PRO A 144 -10.27 6.62 7.25
C PRO A 144 -11.05 5.94 6.12
N GLY A 145 -11.31 4.64 6.29
CA GLY A 145 -12.09 3.83 5.35
C GLY A 145 -11.34 3.35 4.11
N GLU A 146 -10.03 3.62 4.01
CA GLU A 146 -9.15 2.99 3.02
C GLU A 146 -8.61 1.65 3.57
N ILE A 147 -8.30 0.73 2.66
CA ILE A 147 -7.58 -0.51 2.97
C ILE A 147 -6.10 -0.29 2.65
N SER A 148 -5.25 -0.44 3.67
CA SER A 148 -3.80 -0.41 3.54
C SER A 148 -3.22 -1.83 3.69
N SER A 149 -2.29 -2.20 2.81
CA SER A 149 -1.55 -3.46 2.86
C SER A 149 -0.07 -3.23 3.16
N PHE A 150 0.55 -4.13 3.92
CA PHE A 150 1.94 -3.97 4.37
C PHE A 150 2.93 -5.01 3.84
N ILE A 151 2.48 -6.19 3.37
CA ILE A 151 3.42 -7.30 3.06
C ILE A 151 2.86 -8.25 1.99
N LYS A 152 1.54 -8.51 1.97
CA LYS A 152 0.98 -9.55 1.09
C LYS A 152 0.59 -8.99 -0.28
N TYR A 153 1.34 -9.44 -1.28
CA TYR A 153 1.03 -9.31 -2.69
C TYR A 153 0.25 -10.56 -3.13
N ILE A 154 -1.08 -10.46 -3.26
CA ILE A 154 -1.85 -11.40 -4.11
C ILE A 154 -2.43 -10.55 -5.22
N ALA A 155 -1.67 -10.43 -6.30
CA ALA A 155 -2.12 -9.69 -7.45
C ALA A 155 -2.90 -10.60 -8.41
N LYS A 156 -4.05 -10.12 -8.89
CA LYS A 156 -4.78 -10.75 -9.99
C LYS A 156 -4.27 -10.14 -11.29
N SER A 157 -3.60 -10.96 -12.11
CA SER A 157 -3.29 -10.59 -13.49
C SER A 157 -4.59 -10.52 -14.28
N ILE A 158 -4.85 -9.37 -14.91
CA ILE A 158 -5.89 -9.23 -15.93
C ILE A 158 -5.15 -8.64 -17.15
N ASN A 159 -5.05 -9.37 -18.26
CA ASN A 159 -4.41 -8.92 -19.51
C ASN A 159 -2.95 -8.43 -19.36
N ASN A 160 -2.08 -9.15 -18.64
CA ASN A 160 -0.66 -8.80 -18.42
C ASN A 160 -0.41 -7.45 -17.71
N SER A 161 -1.45 -6.82 -17.18
CA SER A 161 -1.35 -5.67 -16.29
C SER A 161 -1.79 -6.08 -14.88
N CYS A 162 -0.98 -5.71 -13.89
CA CYS A 162 -1.33 -5.88 -12.49
C CYS A 162 -2.45 -4.89 -12.19
N HIS A 163 -3.71 -5.32 -12.18
CA HIS A 163 -4.86 -4.41 -11.99
C HIS A 163 -5.40 -4.42 -10.56
N PHE A 164 -5.17 -5.50 -9.83
CA PHE A 164 -5.69 -5.68 -8.47
C PHE A 164 -4.61 -6.27 -7.60
N CYS A 165 -4.13 -5.52 -6.61
CA CYS A 165 -3.54 -6.14 -5.44
C CYS A 165 -4.72 -6.45 -4.52
N ALA A 166 -4.97 -7.72 -4.26
CA ALA A 166 -5.98 -8.16 -3.33
C ALA A 166 -5.31 -8.75 -2.10
N LEU A 167 -5.91 -8.52 -0.94
CA LEU A 167 -5.70 -9.40 0.20
C LEU A 167 -6.82 -10.41 0.19
N LYS A 168 -6.45 -11.69 0.19
CA LYS A 168 -7.36 -12.74 0.66
C LYS A 168 -7.51 -12.55 2.17
N PHE A 169 -8.54 -11.81 2.57
CA PHE A 169 -8.94 -11.74 3.97
C PHE A 169 -9.72 -13.01 4.29
N GLN A 170 -9.13 -13.85 5.13
CA GLN A 170 -9.87 -14.86 5.87
C GLN A 170 -9.99 -14.30 7.29
N CYS A 171 -11.18 -13.78 7.62
CA CYS A 171 -11.49 -13.48 9.02
C CYS A 171 -11.52 -14.83 9.75
N CYS A 172 -10.53 -15.07 10.62
CA CYS A 172 -10.63 -16.06 11.68
C CYS A 172 -11.52 -15.51 12.80
#